data_AF-A0A372QAL9-F1
#
_entry.id   AF-A0A372QAL9-F1
#
_cell.length_a   1.000
_cell.length_b   1.000
_cell.length_c   1.000
_cell.angle_alpha   90.00
_cell.angle_beta   90.00
_cell.angle_gamma   90.00
#
_symmetry.space_group_name_H-M   'P 1'
#
loop_
_entity.id
_entity.type
_entity.pdbx_description
1 polymer ?
#
loop_
_entity_poly.entity_id
_entity_poly.type
_entity_poly.pdbx_seq_one_letter_code
_entity_poly.pdbx_strand_id
1 'polypeptide(L)'
;MIDQLKNIFKPHEDQSFYHIIYGINGIGKSTLVKTASKEVGQGVIYVEIPANVYNLNEAFAKALNIPPDKFTFTNRIARSFLESKEPELKQYLEAIKYGAEVYKKKHGKPPVIIYDNVDHLVAKHSKILDLLQNDAKKSADDKKYITVFVSGKNSTFEKMHSNKHIWPHAKKLVMEIGELSKEESMNYLVNKRGIKTMKEGRIDTTEAENLYELVGGNIRDLSNVADKFLNNESFEDIKQYKLNRVSRKFCNARLNKNQVYNKAGKNVIDALLYNNKMLDYLTYRKFFSNPNEANEVLEANIFAHHPEKHTVTFESRVIERYVQENAQYI
;
A
#
# COMPACT_ATOMS: atom_id res chain seq x y z
N MET A 1 9.27 10.31 8.46
CA MET A 1 8.84 9.36 7.41
C MET A 1 9.80 9.34 6.20
N ILE A 2 9.98 10.45 5.47
CA ILE A 2 10.83 10.46 4.26
C ILE A 2 12.30 10.08 4.53
N ASP A 3 12.86 10.52 5.65
CA ASP A 3 14.24 10.17 6.02
C ASP A 3 14.39 8.68 6.37
N GLN A 4 13.37 8.07 6.96
CA GLN A 4 13.35 6.62 7.20
C GLN A 4 13.34 5.84 5.88
N LEU A 5 12.55 6.27 4.89
CA LEU A 5 12.58 5.68 3.54
C LEU A 5 13.96 5.85 2.89
N LYS A 6 14.57 7.03 3.01
CA LYS A 6 15.91 7.28 2.48
C LYS A 6 16.97 6.39 3.11
N ASN A 7 16.83 6.06 4.40
CA ASN A 7 17.71 5.10 5.08
C ASN A 7 17.52 3.68 4.52
N ILE A 8 16.28 3.25 4.27
CA ILE A 8 16.00 1.95 3.60
C ILE A 8 16.63 1.92 2.20
N PHE A 9 16.58 3.03 1.47
CA PHE A 9 17.09 3.14 0.10
C PHE A 9 18.61 3.35 0.02
N LYS A 10 19.31 3.40 1.17
CA LYS A 10 20.77 3.53 1.27
C LYS A 10 21.33 2.39 2.14
N PRO A 11 21.31 1.14 1.64
CA PRO A 11 21.73 -0.01 2.42
C PRO A 11 23.22 0.07 2.78
N HIS A 12 23.57 -0.57 3.89
CA HIS A 12 24.96 -0.82 4.26
C HIS A 12 25.55 -1.95 3.40
N GLU A 13 26.88 -2.03 3.34
CA GLU A 13 27.61 -2.96 2.45
C GLU A 13 27.21 -4.44 2.62
N ASP A 14 26.96 -4.83 3.87
CA ASP A 14 26.71 -6.21 4.29
C ASP A 14 25.24 -6.52 4.57
N GLN A 15 24.32 -5.63 4.18
CA GLN A 15 22.89 -5.86 4.43
C GLN A 15 22.40 -7.13 3.73
N SER A 16 21.68 -7.98 4.48
CA SER A 16 21.25 -9.32 4.04
C SER A 16 19.76 -9.59 4.28
N PHE A 17 18.94 -8.53 4.26
CA PHE A 17 17.48 -8.63 4.39
C PHE A 17 16.78 -7.68 3.41
N TYR A 18 15.55 -8.06 3.01
CA TYR A 18 14.66 -7.22 2.20
C TYR A 18 13.62 -6.53 3.08
N HIS A 19 12.97 -5.49 2.54
CA HIS A 19 12.02 -4.65 3.27
C HIS A 19 10.61 -4.76 2.71
N ILE A 20 9.62 -4.49 3.56
CA ILE A 20 8.23 -4.29 3.15
C ILE A 20 7.78 -2.92 3.63
N ILE A 21 7.30 -2.10 2.70
CA ILE A 21 6.58 -0.86 3.01
C ILE A 21 5.10 -1.18 2.88
N TYR A 22 4.40 -1.08 4.00
CA TYR A 22 2.97 -1.35 4.07
C TYR A 22 2.20 -0.08 4.40
N GLY A 23 0.91 -0.09 4.11
CA GLY A 23 -0.04 0.91 4.61
C GLY A 23 -1.31 0.89 3.80
N ILE A 24 -2.39 1.42 4.33
CA ILE A 24 -3.71 1.34 3.69
C ILE A 24 -3.75 2.11 2.35
N ASN A 25 -4.82 1.89 1.58
CA ASN A 25 -4.95 2.51 0.27
C ASN A 25 -5.18 4.03 0.36
N GLY A 26 -4.49 4.79 -0.48
CA GLY A 26 -4.69 6.24 -0.59
C GLY A 26 -3.87 7.12 0.36
N ILE A 27 -3.00 6.55 1.21
CA ILE A 27 -2.12 7.31 2.13
C ILE A 27 -0.89 7.94 1.46
N GLY A 28 -0.67 7.72 0.16
CA GLY A 28 0.46 8.29 -0.56
C GLY A 28 1.77 7.48 -0.52
N LYS A 29 1.72 6.17 -0.25
CA LYS A 29 2.91 5.27 -0.26
C LYS A 29 3.77 5.46 -1.50
N SER A 30 3.20 5.27 -2.69
CA SER A 30 3.93 5.37 -3.96
C SER A 30 4.51 6.77 -4.18
N THR A 31 3.81 7.82 -3.74
CA THR A 31 4.32 9.19 -3.79
C THR A 31 5.55 9.35 -2.90
N LEU A 32 5.47 8.92 -1.63
CA LEU A 32 6.59 9.00 -0.69
C LEU A 32 7.80 8.19 -1.15
N VAL A 33 7.57 6.96 -1.62
CA VAL A 33 8.61 6.07 -2.14
C VAL A 33 9.29 6.68 -3.37
N LYS A 34 8.51 7.21 -4.34
CA LYS A 34 9.06 7.89 -5.53
C LYS A 34 9.87 9.13 -5.14
N THR A 35 9.37 9.96 -4.22
CA THR A 35 10.09 11.16 -3.76
C THR A 35 11.39 10.79 -3.05
N ALA A 36 11.36 9.88 -2.09
CA ALA A 36 12.55 9.42 -1.40
C ALA A 36 13.58 8.77 -2.36
N SER A 37 13.12 7.98 -3.34
CA SER A 37 14.00 7.40 -4.38
C SER A 37 14.71 8.47 -5.18
N LYS A 38 14.01 9.55 -5.58
CA LYS A 38 14.60 10.69 -6.30
C LYS A 38 15.59 11.46 -5.43
N GLU A 39 15.29 11.67 -4.15
CA GLU A 39 16.21 12.35 -3.21
C GLU A 39 17.47 11.54 -2.88
N VAL A 40 17.39 10.21 -2.91
CA VAL A 40 18.59 9.36 -2.80
C VAL A 40 19.49 9.50 -4.04
N GLY A 41 18.91 9.75 -5.20
CA GLY A 41 19.57 10.18 -6.43
C GLY A 41 20.30 9.07 -7.21
N GLN A 42 20.85 8.06 -6.54
CA GLN A 42 21.57 6.95 -7.19
C GLN A 42 21.34 5.60 -6.52
N GLY A 43 21.48 4.52 -7.28
CA GLY A 43 21.43 3.15 -6.76
C GLY A 43 20.03 2.62 -6.46
N VAL A 44 18.97 3.25 -6.98
CA VAL A 44 17.58 2.81 -6.82
C VAL A 44 16.98 2.46 -8.18
N ILE A 45 16.53 1.21 -8.33
CA ILE A 45 15.74 0.74 -9.47
C ILE A 45 14.28 0.68 -9.01
N TYR A 46 13.42 1.49 -9.63
CA TYR A 46 12.00 1.56 -9.25
C TYR A 46 11.14 0.88 -10.33
N VAL A 47 10.45 -0.20 -9.96
CA VAL A 47 9.56 -0.97 -10.83
C VAL A 47 8.12 -0.80 -10.32
N GLU A 48 7.28 -0.15 -11.12
CA GLU A 48 5.84 -0.06 -10.86
C GLU A 48 5.16 -1.31 -11.43
N ILE A 49 4.67 -2.19 -10.55
CA ILE A 49 3.99 -3.41 -10.99
C ILE A 49 2.66 -3.01 -11.63
N PRO A 50 2.41 -3.40 -12.90
CA PRO A 50 1.19 -3.03 -13.59
C PRO A 50 0.00 -3.86 -13.09
N ALA A 51 -1.19 -3.27 -13.14
CA ALA A 51 -2.45 -3.99 -12.90
C ALA A 51 -2.67 -5.14 -13.91
N ASN A 52 -2.16 -4.97 -15.13
CA ASN A 52 -2.16 -6.00 -16.15
C ASN A 52 -0.77 -6.65 -16.26
N VAL A 53 -0.67 -7.95 -15.91
CA VAL A 53 0.58 -8.71 -15.93
C VAL A 53 1.26 -8.74 -17.30
N TYR A 54 0.50 -8.59 -18.39
CA TYR A 54 1.05 -8.56 -19.75
C TYR A 54 2.00 -7.37 -19.99
N ASN A 55 1.88 -6.32 -19.17
CA ASN A 55 2.73 -5.14 -19.25
C ASN A 55 3.95 -5.23 -18.31
N LEU A 56 4.16 -6.37 -17.64
CA LEU A 56 5.24 -6.52 -16.66
C LEU A 56 6.62 -6.36 -17.31
N ASN A 57 6.81 -6.93 -18.49
CA ASN A 57 8.06 -6.78 -19.26
C ASN A 57 8.34 -5.29 -19.58
N GLU A 58 7.33 -4.55 -20.02
CA GLU A 58 7.47 -3.11 -20.28
C GLU A 58 7.86 -2.36 -19.01
N ALA A 59 7.27 -2.70 -17.86
CA ALA A 59 7.61 -2.09 -16.58
C ALA A 59 9.08 -2.34 -16.19
N PHE A 60 9.59 -3.56 -16.36
CA PHE A 60 10.99 -3.89 -16.11
C PHE A 60 11.94 -3.22 -17.11
N ALA A 61 11.62 -3.25 -18.40
CA ALA A 61 12.41 -2.59 -19.43
C ALA A 61 12.54 -1.08 -19.16
N LYS A 62 11.43 -0.42 -18.82
CA LYS A 62 11.39 1.00 -18.46
C LYS A 62 12.24 1.28 -17.22
N ALA A 63 12.13 0.47 -16.17
CA ALA A 63 12.91 0.64 -14.94
C ALA A 63 14.42 0.50 -15.16
N LEU A 64 14.83 -0.32 -16.13
CA LEU A 64 16.23 -0.54 -16.49
C LEU A 64 16.73 0.39 -17.62
N ASN A 65 15.90 1.33 -18.08
CA ASN A 65 16.17 2.16 -19.25
C ASN A 65 16.58 1.34 -20.49
N ILE A 66 15.98 0.16 -20.67
CA ILE A 66 16.20 -0.67 -21.85
C ILE A 66 15.33 -0.13 -22.99
N PRO A 67 15.93 0.21 -24.15
CA PRO A 67 15.19 0.68 -25.31
C PRO A 67 14.18 -0.36 -25.84
N PRO A 68 12.98 0.05 -26.29
CA PRO A 68 11.95 -0.86 -26.80
C PRO A 68 12.40 -1.70 -28.01
N ASP A 69 13.24 -1.14 -28.87
CA ASP A 69 13.81 -1.77 -30.06
C ASP A 69 14.83 -2.87 -29.73
N LYS A 70 15.62 -2.72 -28.66
CA LYS A 70 16.48 -3.80 -28.15
C LYS A 70 15.69 -5.01 -27.63
N PHE A 71 14.42 -4.81 -27.27
CA PHE A 71 13.53 -5.89 -26.84
C PHE A 71 12.99 -6.72 -28.03
N THR A 72 12.96 -6.15 -29.24
CA THR A 72 12.48 -6.87 -30.43
C THR A 72 13.44 -7.96 -30.92
N PHE A 73 14.73 -7.84 -30.67
CA PHE A 73 15.72 -8.82 -31.11
C PHE A 73 15.66 -10.11 -30.27
N THR A 74 15.39 -10.00 -28.96
CA THR A 74 15.14 -11.15 -28.09
C THR A 74 13.74 -11.74 -28.30
N ASN A 75 12.73 -10.92 -28.59
CA ASN A 75 11.37 -11.39 -28.92
C ASN A 75 11.28 -12.27 -30.17
N ARG A 76 12.20 -12.10 -31.13
CA ARG A 76 12.22 -12.93 -32.36
C ARG A 76 12.75 -14.34 -32.11
N ILE A 77 13.58 -14.54 -31.07
CA ILE A 77 14.05 -15.86 -30.61
C ILE A 77 13.07 -16.44 -29.57
N ALA A 78 12.44 -15.60 -28.74
CA ALA A 78 11.47 -16.03 -27.74
C ALA A 78 10.16 -16.56 -28.36
N ARG A 79 9.72 -16.02 -29.50
CA ARG A 79 8.50 -16.49 -30.20
C ARG A 79 8.53 -17.95 -30.65
N SER A 80 9.71 -18.56 -30.83
CA SER A 80 9.80 -19.99 -31.13
C SER A 80 9.81 -20.89 -29.88
N PHE A 81 9.83 -20.33 -28.67
CA PHE A 81 9.88 -21.04 -27.38
C PHE A 81 8.71 -20.68 -26.45
N LEU A 82 7.71 -19.95 -26.94
CA LEU A 82 6.66 -19.31 -26.15
C LEU A 82 5.46 -20.24 -25.90
N GLU A 83 5.66 -21.24 -25.03
CA GLU A 83 4.58 -21.81 -24.20
C GLU A 83 4.79 -21.57 -22.69
N SER A 84 5.82 -20.82 -22.27
CA SER A 84 5.96 -20.39 -20.87
C SER A 84 6.39 -18.93 -20.76
N LYS A 85 5.69 -18.14 -19.93
CA LYS A 85 5.95 -16.71 -19.68
C LYS A 85 7.01 -16.45 -18.58
N GLU A 86 7.45 -17.51 -17.88
CA GLU A 86 8.49 -17.45 -16.84
C GLU A 86 9.94 -17.20 -17.32
N PRO A 87 10.36 -17.55 -18.56
CA PRO A 87 11.74 -17.35 -19.03
C PRO A 87 12.19 -15.89 -19.14
N GLU A 88 11.27 -14.95 -19.42
CA GLU A 88 11.61 -13.54 -19.68
C GLU A 88 11.88 -12.74 -18.40
N LEU A 89 11.10 -12.95 -17.34
CA LEU A 89 11.33 -12.30 -16.05
C LEU A 89 12.69 -12.68 -15.44
N LYS A 90 13.10 -13.95 -15.59
CA LYS A 90 14.43 -14.40 -15.16
C LYS A 90 15.57 -13.63 -15.83
N GLN A 91 15.44 -13.30 -17.12
CA GLN A 91 16.47 -12.52 -17.83
C GLN A 91 16.64 -11.12 -17.25
N TYR A 92 15.54 -10.44 -16.90
CA TYR A 92 15.62 -9.15 -16.22
C TYR A 92 16.28 -9.25 -14.85
N LEU A 93 15.94 -10.27 -14.07
CA LEU A 93 16.56 -10.48 -12.75
C LEU A 93 18.06 -10.76 -12.86
N GLU A 94 18.50 -11.53 -13.85
CA GLU A 94 19.93 -11.74 -14.11
C GLU A 94 20.64 -10.45 -14.56
N ALA A 95 20.01 -9.64 -15.42
CA ALA A 95 20.54 -8.34 -15.81
C ALA A 95 20.68 -7.39 -14.61
N ILE A 96 19.69 -7.40 -13.69
CA ILE A 96 19.73 -6.64 -12.43
C ILE A 96 20.89 -7.11 -11.56
N LYS A 97 21.10 -8.43 -11.40
CA LYS A 97 22.22 -8.98 -10.61
C LYS A 97 23.57 -8.54 -11.16
N TYR A 98 23.75 -8.63 -12.48
CA TYR A 98 24.97 -8.18 -13.15
C TYR A 98 25.20 -6.68 -12.91
N GLY A 99 24.18 -5.85 -13.13
CA GLY A 99 24.26 -4.40 -12.86
C GLY A 99 24.54 -4.08 -11.40
N ALA A 100 23.99 -4.86 -10.46
CA ALA A 100 24.19 -4.69 -9.04
C ALA A 100 25.63 -5.00 -8.60
N GLU A 101 26.26 -6.02 -9.16
CA GLU A 101 27.68 -6.32 -8.93
C GLU A 101 28.58 -5.19 -9.42
N VAL A 102 28.31 -4.64 -10.60
CA VAL A 102 29.04 -3.48 -11.14
C VAL A 102 28.85 -2.25 -10.25
N TYR A 103 27.60 -1.97 -9.83
CA TYR A 103 27.28 -0.87 -8.93
C TYR A 103 28.00 -1.00 -7.60
N LYS A 104 27.95 -2.19 -6.97
CA LYS A 104 28.57 -2.45 -5.67
C LYS A 104 30.08 -2.29 -5.72
N LYS A 105 30.76 -2.79 -6.77
CA LYS A 105 32.20 -2.58 -6.96
C LYS A 105 32.57 -1.09 -7.05
N LYS A 106 31.73 -0.27 -7.67
CA LYS A 106 31.96 1.17 -7.84
C LYS A 106 31.64 1.98 -6.58
N HIS A 107 30.62 1.58 -5.82
CA HIS A 107 30.04 2.41 -4.75
C HIS A 107 30.22 1.84 -3.34
N GLY A 108 30.81 0.65 -3.19
CA GLY A 108 31.05 -0.01 -1.90
C GLY A 108 29.78 -0.51 -1.19
N LYS A 109 28.63 -0.49 -1.86
CA LYS A 109 27.34 -0.92 -1.28
C LYS A 109 26.37 -1.40 -2.36
N PRO A 110 25.45 -2.33 -2.03
CA PRO A 110 24.47 -2.83 -2.97
C PRO A 110 23.47 -1.74 -3.40
N PRO A 111 22.91 -1.80 -4.62
CA PRO A 111 21.75 -0.99 -4.98
C PRO A 111 20.46 -1.56 -4.36
N VAL A 112 19.37 -0.81 -4.51
CA VAL A 112 18.03 -1.16 -4.07
C VAL A 112 17.11 -1.33 -5.28
N ILE A 113 16.30 -2.39 -5.28
CA ILE A 113 15.18 -2.54 -6.20
C ILE A 113 13.85 -2.43 -5.44
N ILE A 114 12.96 -1.61 -5.96
CA ILE A 114 11.64 -1.35 -5.38
C ILE A 114 10.58 -1.93 -6.32
N TYR A 115 9.74 -2.83 -5.79
CA TYR A 115 8.55 -3.32 -6.46
C TYR A 115 7.33 -2.65 -5.84
N ASP A 116 6.80 -1.63 -6.51
CA ASP A 116 5.60 -0.91 -6.05
C ASP A 116 4.32 -1.56 -6.57
N ASN A 117 3.23 -1.50 -5.80
CA ASN A 117 1.93 -2.10 -6.12
C ASN A 117 1.97 -3.62 -6.36
N VAL A 118 2.74 -4.38 -5.55
CA VAL A 118 2.76 -5.87 -5.66
C VAL A 118 1.41 -6.53 -5.39
N ASP A 119 0.46 -5.78 -4.86
CA ASP A 119 -0.94 -6.18 -4.67
C ASP A 119 -1.61 -6.69 -5.96
N HIS A 120 -1.16 -6.22 -7.13
CA HIS A 120 -1.67 -6.68 -8.42
C HIS A 120 -1.31 -8.14 -8.75
N LEU A 121 -0.30 -8.71 -8.08
CA LEU A 121 0.17 -10.08 -8.37
C LEU A 121 -0.65 -11.15 -7.65
N VAL A 122 -1.22 -10.87 -6.48
CA VAL A 122 -1.80 -11.91 -5.61
C VAL A 122 -3.04 -12.55 -6.20
N ALA A 123 -3.93 -11.75 -6.81
CA ALA A 123 -5.25 -12.22 -7.23
C ALA A 123 -5.21 -13.26 -8.36
N LYS A 124 -4.21 -13.21 -9.25
CA LYS A 124 -4.15 -14.06 -10.46
C LYS A 124 -2.75 -14.60 -10.80
N HIS A 125 -1.69 -14.02 -10.24
CA HIS A 125 -0.31 -14.26 -10.66
C HIS A 125 0.63 -14.45 -9.47
N SER A 126 0.14 -15.11 -8.40
CA SER A 126 0.86 -15.26 -7.13
C SER A 126 2.22 -15.95 -7.27
N LYS A 127 2.40 -16.81 -8.28
CA LYS A 127 3.69 -17.41 -8.64
C LYS A 127 4.77 -16.38 -8.99
N ILE A 128 4.39 -15.25 -9.59
CA ILE A 128 5.34 -14.15 -9.89
C ILE A 128 5.80 -13.51 -8.58
N LEU A 129 4.89 -13.26 -7.64
CA LEU A 129 5.25 -12.75 -6.33
C LEU A 129 6.16 -13.73 -5.57
N ASP A 130 5.91 -15.03 -5.67
CA ASP A 130 6.77 -16.08 -5.10
C ASP A 130 8.17 -16.05 -5.75
N LEU A 131 8.27 -15.88 -7.06
CA LEU A 131 9.55 -15.74 -7.77
C LEU A 131 10.32 -14.51 -7.29
N LEU A 132 9.66 -13.35 -7.23
CA LEU A 132 10.28 -12.10 -6.77
C LEU A 132 10.75 -12.20 -5.31
N GLN A 133 9.99 -12.86 -4.43
CA GLN A 133 10.40 -13.08 -3.04
C GLN A 133 11.60 -14.03 -2.92
N ASN A 134 11.62 -15.12 -3.69
CA ASN A 134 12.74 -16.06 -3.72
C ASN A 134 14.02 -15.37 -4.19
N ASP A 135 13.90 -14.56 -5.23
CA ASP A 135 15.00 -13.79 -5.79
C ASP A 135 15.46 -12.69 -4.83
N ALA A 136 14.55 -11.98 -4.17
CA ALA A 136 14.86 -11.00 -3.12
C ALA A 136 15.68 -11.61 -1.98
N LYS A 137 15.29 -12.79 -1.50
CA LYS A 137 16.03 -13.53 -0.48
C LYS A 137 17.43 -13.88 -0.97
N LYS A 138 17.53 -14.54 -2.12
CA LYS A 138 18.82 -14.98 -2.67
C LYS A 138 19.77 -13.80 -2.88
N SER A 139 19.28 -12.72 -3.46
CA SER A 139 20.09 -11.52 -3.72
C SER A 139 20.51 -10.80 -2.44
N ALA A 140 19.71 -10.86 -1.37
CA ALA A 140 20.10 -10.36 -0.06
C ALA A 140 21.17 -11.25 0.60
N ASP A 141 21.03 -12.58 0.55
CA ASP A 141 22.02 -13.54 1.06
C ASP A 141 23.37 -13.39 0.33
N ASP A 142 23.32 -13.25 -1.00
CA ASP A 142 24.49 -13.03 -1.86
C ASP A 142 25.00 -11.58 -1.79
N LYS A 143 24.33 -10.70 -1.01
CA LYS A 143 24.63 -9.26 -0.86
C LYS A 143 24.77 -8.51 -2.19
N LYS A 144 23.97 -8.90 -3.19
CA LYS A 144 23.97 -8.31 -4.55
C LYS A 144 23.17 -7.02 -4.59
N TYR A 145 21.89 -7.09 -4.23
CA TYR A 145 21.00 -5.94 -4.09
C TYR A 145 19.97 -6.20 -2.99
N ILE A 146 19.36 -5.12 -2.52
CA ILE A 146 18.29 -5.17 -1.53
C ILE A 146 16.95 -4.93 -2.22
N THR A 147 15.95 -5.74 -1.89
CA THR A 147 14.59 -5.56 -2.40
C THR A 147 13.71 -4.81 -1.39
N VAL A 148 12.80 -3.99 -1.90
CA VAL A 148 11.72 -3.35 -1.15
C VAL A 148 10.40 -3.66 -1.85
N PHE A 149 9.47 -4.30 -1.13
CA PHE A 149 8.11 -4.52 -1.61
C PHE A 149 7.18 -3.43 -1.06
N VAL A 150 6.36 -2.80 -1.91
CA VAL A 150 5.34 -1.84 -1.47
C VAL A 150 3.95 -2.43 -1.68
N SER A 151 3.18 -2.53 -0.60
CA SER A 151 1.86 -3.17 -0.58
C SER A 151 0.89 -2.39 0.30
N GLY A 152 -0.40 -2.52 0.01
CA GLY A 152 -1.47 -2.00 0.86
C GLY A 152 -2.65 -2.95 1.03
N LYS A 153 -2.50 -4.23 0.67
CA LYS A 153 -3.54 -5.25 0.84
C LYS A 153 -3.11 -6.33 1.83
N ASN A 154 -4.03 -6.73 2.69
CA ASN A 154 -3.79 -7.79 3.65
C ASN A 154 -3.51 -9.13 2.95
N SER A 155 -4.22 -9.43 1.86
CA SER A 155 -3.98 -10.67 1.10
C SER A 155 -2.54 -10.81 0.61
N THR A 156 -1.92 -9.69 0.24
CA THR A 156 -0.52 -9.66 -0.21
C THR A 156 0.43 -9.86 0.95
N PHE A 157 0.17 -9.17 2.05
CA PHE A 157 0.93 -9.36 3.28
C PHE A 157 0.90 -10.82 3.75
N GLU A 158 -0.28 -11.42 3.87
CA GLU A 158 -0.47 -12.81 4.27
C GLU A 158 0.20 -13.80 3.30
N LYS A 159 0.10 -13.54 1.98
CA LYS A 159 0.78 -14.38 0.99
C LYS A 159 2.30 -14.33 1.16
N MET A 160 2.90 -13.16 1.39
CA MET A 160 4.34 -13.03 1.67
C MET A 160 4.70 -13.71 3.01
N HIS A 161 3.92 -13.45 4.06
CA HIS A 161 4.10 -14.03 5.39
C HIS A 161 4.01 -15.55 5.42
N SER A 162 3.15 -16.14 4.58
CA SER A 162 2.95 -17.60 4.49
C SER A 162 4.20 -18.36 4.02
N ASN A 163 5.15 -17.68 3.37
CA ASN A 163 6.38 -18.30 2.88
C ASN A 163 7.43 -18.44 4.00
N LYS A 164 7.26 -19.48 4.83
CA LYS A 164 8.04 -19.72 6.06
C LYS A 164 9.57 -19.81 5.85
N HIS A 165 10.03 -20.13 4.64
CA HIS A 165 11.47 -20.22 4.33
C HIS A 165 12.09 -18.86 3.98
N ILE A 166 11.27 -17.94 3.44
CA ILE A 166 11.70 -16.62 2.98
C ILE A 166 11.44 -15.57 4.07
N TRP A 167 10.27 -15.62 4.71
CA TRP A 167 9.80 -14.64 5.69
C TRP A 167 10.81 -14.31 6.80
N PRO A 168 11.58 -15.27 7.35
CA PRO A 168 12.61 -14.95 8.35
C PRO A 168 13.73 -14.04 7.83
N HIS A 169 13.84 -13.78 6.52
CA HIS A 169 14.78 -12.83 5.92
C HIS A 169 14.14 -11.45 5.69
N ALA A 170 12.84 -11.31 5.96
CA ALA A 170 12.14 -10.04 6.16
C ALA A 170 12.16 -9.58 7.63
N LYS A 171 12.89 -10.31 8.51
CA LYS A 171 12.78 -10.42 9.99
C LYS A 171 12.67 -9.14 10.83
N LYS A 172 12.73 -7.94 10.25
CA LYS A 172 12.78 -6.70 11.02
C LYS A 172 11.93 -5.52 10.53
N LEU A 173 11.37 -5.49 9.33
CA LEU A 173 10.91 -4.20 8.75
C LEU A 173 9.67 -4.32 7.86
N VAL A 174 8.50 -4.42 8.48
CA VAL A 174 7.30 -3.78 7.92
C VAL A 174 7.38 -2.33 8.36
N MET A 175 7.74 -1.44 7.44
CA MET A 175 7.58 -0.01 7.67
C MET A 175 6.14 0.34 7.30
N GLU A 176 5.32 0.61 8.32
CA GLU A 176 3.95 1.02 8.08
C GLU A 176 3.87 2.54 7.89
N ILE A 177 3.40 2.96 6.72
CA ILE A 177 3.03 4.35 6.48
C ILE A 177 1.60 4.51 6.98
N GLY A 178 1.41 5.45 7.92
CA GLY A 178 0.11 5.81 8.46
C GLY A 178 -0.57 6.94 7.70
N GLU A 179 -1.73 7.35 8.20
CA GLU A 179 -2.38 8.60 7.80
C GLU A 179 -1.54 9.83 8.21
N LEU A 180 -1.84 10.97 7.58
CA LEU A 180 -1.29 12.26 8.02
C LEU A 180 -1.80 12.58 9.42
N SER A 181 -0.95 13.20 10.24
CA SER A 181 -1.38 13.79 11.50
C SER A 181 -2.41 14.91 11.29
N LYS A 182 -3.10 15.33 12.35
CA LYS A 182 -4.00 16.49 12.30
C LYS A 182 -3.27 17.72 11.76
N GLU A 183 -2.07 17.99 12.25
CA GLU A 183 -1.26 19.14 11.84
C GLU A 183 -0.92 19.09 10.35
N GLU A 184 -0.41 17.95 9.85
CA GLU A 184 -0.08 17.77 8.44
C GLU A 184 -1.31 17.88 7.54
N SER A 185 -2.45 17.33 7.99
CA SER A 185 -3.72 17.39 7.28
C SER A 185 -4.28 18.81 7.20
N MET A 186 -4.24 19.54 8.31
CA MET A 186 -4.67 20.94 8.37
C MET A 186 -3.75 21.82 7.52
N ASN A 187 -2.43 21.62 7.58
CA ASN A 187 -1.49 22.32 6.71
C ASN A 187 -1.79 22.03 5.22
N TYR A 188 -2.10 20.78 4.87
CA TYR A 188 -2.51 20.42 3.52
C TYR A 188 -3.79 21.17 3.11
N LEU A 189 -4.87 21.11 3.88
CA LEU A 189 -6.15 21.73 3.54
C LEU A 189 -6.07 23.27 3.50
N VAL A 190 -5.41 23.89 4.48
CA VAL A 190 -5.36 25.35 4.64
C VAL A 190 -4.34 25.97 3.69
N ASN A 191 -3.10 25.48 3.70
CA ASN A 191 -2.00 26.13 2.99
C ASN A 191 -1.82 25.61 1.58
N LYS A 192 -1.92 24.29 1.37
CA LYS A 192 -1.75 23.70 0.03
C LYS A 192 -3.03 23.75 -0.81
N ARG A 193 -4.20 23.58 -0.19
CA ARG A 193 -5.50 23.60 -0.88
C ARG A 193 -6.22 24.96 -0.82
N GLY A 194 -5.76 25.86 0.04
CA GLY A 194 -6.33 27.20 0.15
C GLY A 194 -7.72 27.24 0.81
N ILE A 195 -8.10 26.21 1.57
CA ILE A 195 -9.39 26.15 2.28
C ILE A 195 -9.26 26.98 3.56
N LYS A 196 -9.37 28.30 3.38
CA LYS A 196 -9.40 29.28 4.45
C LYS A 196 -10.18 30.50 3.99
N THR A 197 -10.89 31.13 4.90
CA THR A 197 -11.56 32.41 4.64
C THR A 197 -11.07 33.47 5.63
N MET A 198 -11.53 34.70 5.45
CA MET A 198 -11.29 35.79 6.39
C MET A 198 -12.61 36.10 7.11
N LYS A 199 -12.61 35.97 8.44
CA LYS A 199 -13.75 36.33 9.28
C LYS A 199 -13.28 37.28 10.36
N GLU A 200 -13.90 38.45 10.44
CA GLU A 200 -13.55 39.49 11.44
C GLU A 200 -12.05 39.86 11.44
N GLY A 201 -11.44 39.90 10.26
CA GLY A 201 -10.01 40.22 10.10
C GLY A 201 -9.05 39.10 10.50
N ARG A 202 -9.54 37.89 10.80
CA ARG A 202 -8.72 36.71 11.13
C ARG A 202 -8.90 35.61 10.10
N ILE A 203 -7.88 34.76 9.97
CA ILE A 203 -7.97 33.54 9.16
C ILE A 203 -8.95 32.59 9.85
N ASP A 204 -9.97 32.16 9.12
CA ASP A 204 -10.94 31.17 9.53
C ASP A 204 -10.68 29.85 8.80
N THR A 205 -10.43 28.79 9.58
CA THR A 205 -10.12 27.42 9.13
C THR A 205 -11.25 26.45 9.44
N THR A 206 -12.42 26.93 9.89
CA THR A 206 -13.55 26.08 10.33
C THR A 206 -13.92 25.02 9.27
N GLU A 207 -13.99 25.40 8.00
CA GLU A 207 -14.32 24.45 6.93
C GLU A 207 -13.23 23.39 6.74
N ALA A 208 -11.95 23.77 6.80
CA ALA A 208 -10.86 22.80 6.73
C ALA A 208 -10.91 21.83 7.92
N GLU A 209 -11.24 22.32 9.12
CA GLU A 209 -11.44 21.47 10.30
C GLU A 209 -12.60 20.51 10.10
N ASN A 210 -13.76 20.98 9.63
CA ASN A 210 -14.91 20.12 9.34
C ASN A 210 -14.58 19.01 8.34
N LEU A 211 -13.86 19.34 7.26
CA LEU A 211 -13.43 18.37 6.26
C LEU A 211 -12.45 17.34 6.84
N TYR A 212 -11.45 17.77 7.63
CA TYR A 212 -10.56 16.86 8.35
C TYR A 212 -11.33 15.98 9.35
N GLU A 213 -12.27 16.55 10.08
CA GLU A 213 -13.08 15.84 11.05
C GLU A 213 -13.96 14.77 10.40
N LEU A 214 -14.38 14.98 9.14
CA LEU A 214 -15.14 14.02 8.34
C LEU A 214 -14.29 12.83 7.87
N VAL A 215 -13.10 13.08 7.31
CA VAL A 215 -12.33 12.03 6.60
C VAL A 215 -11.03 11.57 7.28
N GLY A 216 -10.54 12.29 8.27
CA GLY A 216 -9.26 11.99 8.93
C GLY A 216 -8.04 12.36 8.07
N GLY A 217 -6.93 11.65 8.26
CA GLY A 217 -5.63 11.99 7.67
C GLY A 217 -5.33 11.29 6.34
N ASN A 218 -6.28 10.55 5.76
CA ASN A 218 -6.06 9.90 4.47
C ASN A 218 -5.95 10.95 3.35
N ILE A 219 -4.75 11.12 2.78
CA ILE A 219 -4.47 12.18 1.80
C ILE A 219 -5.34 12.10 0.53
N ARG A 220 -5.73 10.89 0.09
CA ARG A 220 -6.64 10.74 -1.04
C ARG A 220 -8.05 11.22 -0.70
N ASP A 221 -8.54 10.90 0.50
CA ASP A 221 -9.85 11.39 0.93
C ASP A 221 -9.86 12.88 1.21
N LEU A 222 -8.81 13.42 1.85
CA LEU A 222 -8.57 14.86 2.03
C LEU A 222 -8.57 15.59 0.68
N SER A 223 -7.85 15.05 -0.31
CA SER A 223 -7.84 15.62 -1.66
C SER A 223 -9.25 15.65 -2.25
N ASN A 224 -9.98 14.53 -2.15
CA ASN A 224 -11.30 14.40 -2.73
C ASN A 224 -12.34 15.33 -2.10
N VAL A 225 -12.34 15.49 -0.77
CA VAL A 225 -13.28 16.42 -0.11
C VAL A 225 -12.89 17.88 -0.37
N ALA A 226 -11.60 18.17 -0.45
CA ALA A 226 -11.12 19.49 -0.84
C ALA A 226 -11.50 19.85 -2.28
N ASP A 227 -11.39 18.92 -3.23
CA ASP A 227 -11.79 19.13 -4.64
C ASP A 227 -13.28 19.48 -4.73
N LYS A 228 -14.13 18.74 -4.01
CA LYS A 228 -15.58 18.96 -3.98
C LYS A 228 -15.94 20.29 -3.34
N PHE A 229 -15.33 20.61 -2.21
CA PHE A 229 -15.56 21.87 -1.51
C PHE A 229 -15.17 23.07 -2.39
N LEU A 230 -14.01 23.02 -3.06
CA LEU A 230 -13.57 24.08 -3.98
C LEU A 230 -14.44 24.20 -5.24
N ASN A 231 -15.22 23.15 -5.57
CA ASN A 231 -16.24 23.18 -6.61
C ASN A 231 -17.61 23.65 -6.10
N ASN A 232 -17.66 24.29 -4.93
CA ASN A 232 -18.87 24.84 -4.29
C ASN A 232 -19.91 23.79 -3.87
N GLU A 233 -19.52 22.53 -3.67
CA GLU A 233 -20.40 21.57 -3.00
C GLU A 233 -20.50 21.91 -1.50
N SER A 234 -21.71 21.84 -0.94
CA SER A 234 -21.91 22.09 0.49
C SER A 234 -21.25 20.99 1.33
N PHE A 235 -20.88 21.31 2.57
CA PHE A 235 -20.34 20.32 3.49
C PHE A 235 -21.28 19.13 3.68
N GLU A 236 -22.59 19.37 3.76
CA GLU A 236 -23.58 18.30 3.96
C GLU A 236 -23.67 17.39 2.73
N ASP A 237 -23.63 17.94 1.50
CA ASP A 237 -23.60 17.12 0.28
C ASP A 237 -22.34 16.25 0.21
N ILE A 238 -21.18 16.82 0.59
CA ILE A 238 -19.91 16.08 0.66
C ILE A 238 -19.99 14.97 1.71
N LYS A 239 -20.54 15.26 2.90
CA LYS A 239 -20.76 14.29 3.98
C LYS A 239 -21.64 13.14 3.49
N GLN A 240 -22.81 13.44 2.93
CA GLN A 240 -23.75 12.44 2.42
C GLN A 240 -23.13 11.61 1.30
N TYR A 241 -22.39 12.23 0.37
CA TYR A 241 -21.66 11.52 -0.67
C TYR A 241 -20.67 10.49 -0.08
N LYS A 242 -19.92 10.88 0.97
CA LYS A 242 -18.96 9.99 1.64
C LYS A 242 -19.65 8.86 2.40
N LEU A 243 -20.70 9.14 3.16
CA LEU A 243 -21.47 8.11 3.89
C LEU A 243 -22.14 7.11 2.93
N ASN A 244 -22.68 7.56 1.81
CA ASN A 244 -23.25 6.69 0.78
C ASN A 244 -22.21 5.72 0.19
N ARG A 245 -20.95 6.16 0.05
CA ARG A 245 -19.86 5.27 -0.36
C ARG A 245 -19.52 4.24 0.70
N VAL A 246 -19.55 4.60 1.98
CA VAL A 246 -19.35 3.65 3.08
C VAL A 246 -20.47 2.61 3.10
N SER A 247 -21.74 3.02 2.99
CA SER A 247 -22.88 2.10 2.92
C SER A 247 -22.74 1.06 1.79
N ARG A 248 -22.28 1.49 0.60
CA ARG A 248 -21.94 0.56 -0.49
C ARG A 248 -20.79 -0.39 -0.14
N LYS A 249 -19.75 0.09 0.56
CA LYS A 249 -18.67 -0.79 1.05
C LYS A 249 -19.22 -1.86 2.00
N PHE A 250 -20.12 -1.51 2.93
CA PHE A 250 -20.75 -2.47 3.85
C PHE A 250 -21.55 -3.53 3.10
N CYS A 251 -22.33 -3.13 2.09
CA CYS A 251 -23.07 -4.05 1.24
C CYS A 251 -22.13 -5.02 0.49
N ASN A 252 -21.07 -4.50 -0.11
CA ASN A 252 -20.06 -5.30 -0.82
C ASN A 252 -19.28 -6.24 0.12
N ALA A 253 -19.03 -5.79 1.35
CA ALA A 253 -18.42 -6.58 2.42
C ALA A 253 -19.38 -7.62 3.02
N ARG A 254 -20.64 -7.64 2.58
CA ARG A 254 -21.69 -8.55 3.07
C ARG A 254 -21.92 -8.43 4.58
N LEU A 255 -21.82 -7.19 5.09
CA LEU A 255 -21.95 -6.84 6.51
C LEU A 255 -23.33 -6.31 6.90
N ASN A 256 -24.21 -5.97 5.95
CA ASN A 256 -25.55 -5.46 6.28
C ASN A 256 -26.42 -6.56 6.91
N LYS A 257 -27.49 -6.15 7.59
CA LYS A 257 -28.49 -7.06 8.18
C LYS A 257 -28.89 -8.18 7.20
N ASN A 258 -28.93 -9.41 7.71
CA ASN A 258 -29.23 -10.64 6.96
C ASN A 258 -28.17 -11.07 5.92
N GLN A 259 -27.01 -10.41 5.83
CA GLN A 259 -25.89 -10.87 5.01
C GLN A 259 -24.96 -11.78 5.81
N VAL A 260 -24.15 -12.59 5.09
CA VAL A 260 -23.40 -13.71 5.66
C VAL A 260 -22.42 -13.32 6.77
N TYR A 261 -21.80 -12.13 6.67
CA TYR A 261 -20.80 -11.67 7.64
C TYR A 261 -21.35 -10.66 8.64
N ASN A 262 -22.67 -10.42 8.66
CA ASN A 262 -23.30 -9.45 9.54
C ASN A 262 -22.96 -9.68 11.02
N LYS A 263 -23.18 -10.90 11.53
CA LYS A 263 -22.91 -11.23 12.94
C LYS A 263 -21.43 -11.08 13.30
N ALA A 264 -20.54 -11.58 12.44
CA ALA A 264 -19.10 -11.49 12.66
C ALA A 264 -18.62 -10.03 12.62
N GLY A 265 -19.05 -9.27 11.61
CA GLY A 265 -18.72 -7.86 11.48
C GLY A 265 -19.26 -7.01 12.63
N LYS A 266 -20.47 -7.30 13.11
CA LYS A 266 -21.02 -6.63 14.31
C LYS A 266 -20.13 -6.86 15.53
N ASN A 267 -19.71 -8.10 15.78
CA ASN A 267 -18.80 -8.39 16.88
C ASN A 267 -17.46 -7.63 16.76
N VAL A 268 -16.92 -7.51 15.54
CA VAL A 268 -15.71 -6.72 15.26
C VAL A 268 -15.95 -5.24 15.56
N ILE A 269 -17.06 -4.69 15.05
CA ILE A 269 -17.44 -3.28 15.24
C ILE A 269 -17.60 -2.96 16.72
N ASP A 270 -18.37 -3.77 17.44
CA ASP A 270 -18.59 -3.61 18.87
C ASP A 270 -17.23 -3.64 19.60
N ALA A 271 -16.40 -4.64 19.33
CA ALA A 271 -15.07 -4.75 19.93
C ALA A 271 -14.18 -3.54 19.64
N LEU A 272 -14.24 -2.96 18.43
CA LEU A 272 -13.50 -1.73 18.10
C LEU A 272 -14.04 -0.52 18.86
N LEU A 273 -15.36 -0.36 18.95
CA LEU A 273 -15.98 0.75 19.68
C LEU A 273 -15.68 0.69 21.18
N TYR A 274 -15.59 -0.52 21.77
CA TYR A 274 -15.24 -0.70 23.18
C TYR A 274 -13.73 -0.58 23.47
N ASN A 275 -12.85 -1.02 22.57
CA ASN A 275 -11.40 -1.12 22.82
C ASN A 275 -10.59 0.02 22.19
N ASN A 276 -10.95 1.28 22.45
CA ASN A 276 -10.21 2.45 21.95
C ASN A 276 -9.92 2.39 20.43
N LYS A 277 -10.84 1.81 19.63
CA LYS A 277 -10.76 1.70 18.17
C LYS A 277 -9.64 0.79 17.66
N MET A 278 -9.09 -0.07 18.50
CA MET A 278 -8.06 -1.04 18.13
C MET A 278 -8.44 -2.44 18.63
N LEU A 279 -8.23 -3.44 17.79
CA LEU A 279 -8.50 -4.84 18.10
C LEU A 279 -7.29 -5.70 17.75
N ASP A 280 -6.90 -6.63 18.61
CA ASP A 280 -5.85 -7.59 18.26
C ASP A 280 -6.25 -8.44 17.03
N TYR A 281 -5.32 -8.65 16.10
CA TYR A 281 -5.60 -9.36 14.85
C TYR A 281 -5.99 -10.84 15.06
N LEU A 282 -5.45 -11.54 16.07
CA LEU A 282 -5.91 -12.92 16.35
C LEU A 282 -7.35 -12.92 16.87
N THR A 283 -7.69 -11.93 17.70
CA THR A 283 -9.05 -11.74 18.21
C THR A 283 -10.02 -11.41 17.08
N TYR A 284 -9.66 -10.52 16.17
CA TYR A 284 -10.41 -10.26 14.94
C TYR A 284 -10.73 -11.55 14.18
N ARG A 285 -9.73 -12.39 13.94
CA ARG A 285 -9.90 -13.64 13.19
C ARG A 285 -10.84 -14.63 13.86
N LYS A 286 -10.93 -14.65 15.19
CA LYS A 286 -11.82 -15.54 15.96
C LYS A 286 -13.30 -15.22 15.76
N PHE A 287 -13.65 -14.02 15.27
CA PHE A 287 -15.05 -13.69 14.98
C PHE A 287 -15.58 -14.35 13.70
N PHE A 288 -14.70 -14.91 12.88
CA PHE A 288 -15.05 -15.55 11.62
C PHE A 288 -14.86 -17.07 11.72
N SER A 289 -15.57 -17.82 10.86
CA SER A 289 -15.55 -19.28 10.91
C SER A 289 -14.20 -19.84 10.43
N ASN A 290 -13.55 -19.12 9.51
CA ASN A 290 -12.27 -19.51 8.95
C ASN A 290 -11.45 -18.28 8.49
N PRO A 291 -10.14 -18.45 8.20
CA PRO A 291 -9.27 -17.36 7.82
C PRO A 291 -9.65 -16.66 6.51
N ASN A 292 -10.28 -17.37 5.58
CA ASN A 292 -10.62 -16.82 4.26
C ASN A 292 -11.77 -15.80 4.39
N GLU A 293 -12.77 -16.09 5.24
CA GLU A 293 -13.87 -15.15 5.53
C GLU A 293 -13.35 -13.84 6.16
N ALA A 294 -12.45 -13.95 7.14
CA ALA A 294 -11.81 -12.79 7.76
C ALA A 294 -11.04 -11.96 6.72
N ASN A 295 -10.29 -12.62 5.83
CA ASN A 295 -9.56 -11.94 4.77
C ASN A 295 -10.49 -11.28 3.75
N GLU A 296 -11.61 -11.90 3.37
CA GLU A 296 -12.60 -11.32 2.46
C GLU A 296 -13.15 -9.99 3.01
N VAL A 297 -13.45 -9.94 4.31
CA VAL A 297 -13.94 -8.72 4.97
C VAL A 297 -12.86 -7.64 5.08
N LEU A 298 -11.60 -7.99 5.35
CA LEU A 298 -10.48 -7.03 5.31
C LEU A 298 -10.29 -6.45 3.89
N GLU A 299 -10.39 -7.27 2.85
CA GLU A 299 -10.23 -6.82 1.45
C GLU A 299 -11.35 -5.86 1.01
N ALA A 300 -12.49 -5.83 1.71
CA ALA A 300 -13.55 -4.86 1.46
C ALA A 300 -13.21 -3.43 1.95
N ASN A 301 -12.08 -3.24 2.64
CA ASN A 301 -11.61 -1.95 3.16
C ASN A 301 -12.64 -1.25 4.06
N ILE A 302 -13.32 -2.05 4.91
CA ILE A 302 -14.10 -1.56 6.06
C ILE A 302 -13.21 -1.45 7.28
N PHE A 303 -12.38 -2.47 7.49
CA PHE A 303 -11.35 -2.52 8.52
C PHE A 303 -9.98 -2.48 7.88
N ALA A 304 -8.98 -2.04 8.63
CA ALA A 304 -7.58 -2.04 8.24
C ALA A 304 -6.77 -2.94 9.18
N HIS A 305 -5.96 -3.82 8.60
CA HIS A 305 -4.93 -4.54 9.35
C HIS A 305 -3.64 -3.72 9.36
N HIS A 306 -3.02 -3.60 10.55
CA HIS A 306 -1.76 -2.94 10.84
C HIS A 306 -0.71 -4.00 11.21
N PRO A 307 0.05 -4.54 10.25
CA PRO A 307 0.90 -5.70 10.50
C PRO A 307 2.03 -5.42 11.48
N GLU A 308 2.54 -4.19 11.53
CA GLU A 308 3.59 -3.79 12.48
C GLU A 308 3.10 -3.90 13.93
N LYS A 309 1.85 -3.51 14.18
CA LYS A 309 1.22 -3.52 15.51
C LYS A 309 0.45 -4.81 15.80
N HIS A 310 0.24 -5.65 14.80
CA HIS A 310 -0.60 -6.84 14.88
C HIS A 310 -2.05 -6.51 15.32
N THR A 311 -2.60 -5.40 14.81
CA THR A 311 -3.94 -4.91 15.19
C THR A 311 -4.82 -4.62 13.99
N VAL A 312 -6.12 -4.53 14.23
CA VAL A 312 -7.16 -4.14 13.29
C VAL A 312 -7.85 -2.89 13.79
N THR A 313 -8.17 -1.96 12.90
CA THR A 313 -8.93 -0.73 13.17
C THR A 313 -10.03 -0.54 12.12
N PHE A 314 -10.84 0.51 12.24
CA PHE A 314 -11.61 1.01 11.09
C PHE A 314 -10.65 1.54 10.02
N GLU A 315 -10.93 1.26 8.75
CA GLU A 315 -10.04 1.68 7.67
C GLU A 315 -9.94 3.20 7.51
N SER A 316 -10.99 3.94 7.90
CA SER A 316 -11.01 5.39 7.83
C SER A 316 -12.01 5.99 8.82
N ARG A 317 -11.78 7.27 9.16
CA ARG A 317 -12.63 8.02 10.09
C ARG A 317 -14.09 8.14 9.64
N VAL A 318 -14.33 8.18 8.33
CA VAL A 318 -15.68 8.21 7.77
C VAL A 318 -16.45 6.91 8.03
N ILE A 319 -15.77 5.76 8.07
CA ILE A 319 -16.37 4.48 8.41
C ILE A 319 -16.77 4.47 9.87
N GLU A 320 -15.88 4.94 10.75
CA GLU A 320 -16.17 5.09 12.17
C GLU A 320 -17.44 5.92 12.40
N ARG A 321 -17.53 7.10 11.75
CA ARG A 321 -18.71 7.97 11.82
C ARG A 321 -19.97 7.28 11.30
N TYR A 322 -19.89 6.61 10.15
CA TYR A 322 -21.01 5.89 9.57
C TYR A 322 -21.57 4.86 10.56
N VAL A 323 -20.70 4.10 11.21
CA VAL A 323 -21.08 3.11 12.22
C VAL A 323 -21.72 3.77 13.43
N GLN A 324 -21.16 4.86 13.95
CA GLN A 324 -21.74 5.58 15.09
C GLN A 324 -23.13 6.16 14.77
N GLU A 325 -23.34 6.67 13.56
CA GLU A 325 -24.62 7.24 13.11
C GLU A 325 -25.65 6.16 12.75
N ASN A 326 -25.21 4.94 12.39
CA ASN A 326 -26.08 3.88 11.86
C ASN A 326 -26.03 2.56 12.66
N ALA A 327 -25.52 2.57 13.89
CA ALA A 327 -25.29 1.35 14.70
C ALA A 327 -26.54 0.47 14.84
N GLN A 328 -27.73 1.07 14.84
CA GLN A 328 -29.02 0.36 14.91
C GLN A 328 -29.39 -0.43 13.63
N TYR A 329 -28.77 -0.11 12.50
CA TYR A 329 -29.03 -0.70 11.18
C TYR A 329 -27.95 -1.67 10.71
N ILE A 330 -26.86 -1.77 11.48
CA ILE A 330 -25.72 -2.66 11.23
C ILE A 330 -25.84 -3.94 12.05
#